data_AF-D9CI62-F1
#
_entry.id   AF-D9CI62-F1
#
_cell.length_a   1.000
_cell.length_b   1.000
_cell.length_c   1.000
_cell.angle_alpha   90.00
_cell.angle_beta   90.00
_cell.angle_gamma   90.00
#
_symmetry.space_group_name_H-M   'P 1'
#
loop_
_entity.id
_entity.type
_entity.pdbx_description
1 polymer ?
#
loop_
_entity_poly.entity_id
_entity_poly.type
_entity_poly.pdbx_seq_one_letter_code
_entity_poly.pdbx_strand_id
1 'polypeptide(L)'
;HQCRWGYQNWTVLQEVVDNFAKFEIPLENIWTDIDYMKLYRDFEMDPNTFSVAEGKKFLSRLHANGQHYIPIVDSAIYHPNPANATDAYGTYDRGNASGVFLKNPDGSQYIGSVWPGYTVFPDWHSNNSVPWWVDEMSSWYKDINFDGIWIDMSEVSSFCVGSCGSENVTLNPVHPPFQLPGEPGNVQYDYPEGFNLTNATEAATISSLSSLQAALTATATSSTQSAATPTSSSTSSTSYLRTSPTPGVRNVNYPPYVINNVQGDLAVHAVSPNATHSDGVEEYDVHNLFGHQILNATYQALLNIFPGKRPFIIGRSTFAGTGKWAGHWGGD
;
A
#
# COMPACT_ATOMS: atom_id res chain seq x y z
N HIS A 1 -10.34 4.63 -17.60
CA HIS A 1 -9.95 4.62 -16.18
C HIS A 1 -8.95 5.74 -16.00
N GLN A 2 -9.12 6.59 -14.97
CA GLN A 2 -8.18 7.66 -14.62
C GLN A 2 -7.81 7.52 -13.14
N CYS A 3 -6.52 7.56 -12.83
CA CYS A 3 -5.97 7.45 -11.48
C CYS A 3 -4.77 8.39 -11.33
N ARG A 4 -4.45 8.75 -10.09
CA ARG A 4 -3.20 9.43 -9.73
C ARG A 4 -2.97 9.28 -8.23
N TRP A 5 -1.74 8.94 -7.83
CA TRP A 5 -1.24 9.23 -6.50
C TRP A 5 -0.98 10.74 -6.35
N GLY A 6 -1.69 11.37 -5.41
CA GLY A 6 -1.56 12.78 -5.07
C GLY A 6 -2.79 13.64 -5.42
N TYR A 7 -3.97 13.07 -5.61
CA TYR A 7 -5.19 13.88 -5.71
C TYR A 7 -5.51 14.49 -4.34
N GLN A 8 -5.68 15.81 -4.27
CA GLN A 8 -5.66 16.51 -2.97
C GLN A 8 -7.00 16.50 -2.22
N ASN A 9 -8.14 16.37 -2.91
CA ASN A 9 -9.49 16.39 -2.32
C ASN A 9 -10.57 16.07 -3.37
N TRP A 10 -11.83 15.97 -2.92
CA TRP A 10 -13.00 15.78 -3.78
C TRP A 10 -13.18 16.84 -4.88
N THR A 11 -12.81 18.10 -4.63
CA THR A 11 -12.95 19.18 -5.63
C THR A 11 -12.00 18.95 -6.80
N VAL A 12 -10.74 18.61 -6.52
CA VAL A 12 -9.77 18.27 -7.58
C VAL A 12 -10.24 17.05 -8.37
N LEU A 13 -10.77 16.03 -7.69
CA LEU A 13 -11.30 14.85 -8.37
C LEU A 13 -12.49 15.18 -9.28
N GLN A 14 -13.38 16.08 -8.85
CA GLN A 14 -14.47 16.61 -9.68
C GLN A 14 -13.95 17.38 -10.89
N GLU A 15 -12.94 18.24 -10.72
CA GLU A 15 -12.33 18.99 -11.83
C GLU A 15 -11.71 18.06 -12.87
N VAL A 16 -11.10 16.95 -12.47
CA VAL A 16 -10.60 15.93 -13.40
C VAL A 16 -11.75 15.35 -14.22
N VAL A 17 -12.82 14.89 -13.56
CA VAL A 17 -14.00 14.35 -14.25
C VAL A 17 -14.62 15.36 -15.21
N ASP A 18 -14.78 16.60 -14.76
CA ASP A 18 -15.37 17.69 -15.56
C ASP A 18 -14.50 18.04 -16.76
N ASN A 19 -13.17 18.01 -16.62
CA ASN A 19 -12.25 18.26 -17.74
C ASN A 19 -12.31 17.15 -18.80
N PHE A 20 -12.38 15.87 -18.40
CA PHE A 20 -12.59 14.78 -19.36
C PHE A 20 -13.87 14.98 -20.16
N ALA A 21 -14.98 15.31 -19.49
CA ALA A 21 -16.26 15.61 -20.14
C ALA A 21 -16.17 16.84 -21.06
N LYS A 22 -15.57 17.93 -20.59
CA LYS A 22 -15.38 19.19 -21.34
C LYS A 22 -14.61 18.98 -22.66
N PHE A 23 -13.62 18.09 -22.66
CA PHE A 23 -12.81 17.78 -23.85
C PHE A 23 -13.32 16.56 -24.62
N GLU A 24 -14.53 16.07 -24.31
CA GLU A 24 -15.15 14.93 -24.99
C GLU A 24 -14.29 13.65 -24.95
N ILE A 25 -13.49 13.49 -23.90
CA ILE A 25 -12.66 12.30 -23.67
C ILE A 25 -13.45 11.30 -22.82
N PRO A 26 -13.71 10.08 -23.30
CA PRO A 26 -14.47 9.09 -22.54
C PRO A 26 -13.79 8.73 -21.21
N LEU A 27 -14.51 8.92 -20.11
CA LEU A 27 -14.08 8.53 -18.76
C LEU A 27 -15.17 7.72 -18.07
N GLU A 28 -14.94 6.41 -17.96
CA GLU A 28 -15.90 5.50 -17.31
C GLU A 28 -15.66 5.36 -15.79
N ASN A 29 -14.40 5.39 -15.36
CA ASN A 29 -13.99 5.05 -14.01
C ASN A 29 -12.96 6.07 -13.50
N ILE A 30 -13.20 6.66 -12.34
CA ILE A 30 -12.28 7.52 -11.61
C ILE A 30 -11.78 6.82 -10.34
N TRP A 31 -10.49 6.95 -10.07
CA TRP A 31 -9.79 6.20 -9.05
C TRP A 31 -9.15 7.16 -8.06
N THR A 32 -9.05 6.72 -6.80
CA THR A 32 -8.29 7.42 -5.77
C THR A 32 -7.27 6.48 -5.17
N ASP A 33 -6.04 6.96 -5.14
CA ASP A 33 -4.94 6.36 -4.39
C ASP A 33 -5.11 6.64 -2.88
N ILE A 34 -4.10 6.33 -2.07
CA ILE A 34 -4.11 6.42 -0.60
C ILE A 34 -4.40 7.83 -0.05
N ASP A 35 -4.40 8.87 -0.89
CA ASP A 35 -4.64 10.27 -0.51
C ASP A 35 -6.02 10.49 0.13
N TYR A 36 -7.00 9.64 -0.19
CA TYR A 36 -8.33 9.76 0.39
C TYR A 36 -8.37 9.36 1.87
N MET A 37 -7.39 8.57 2.31
CA MET A 37 -7.42 7.92 3.60
C MET A 37 -6.97 8.87 4.71
N LYS A 38 -7.62 8.81 5.87
CA LYS A 38 -7.16 9.52 7.07
C LYS A 38 -5.84 8.89 7.53
N LEU A 39 -4.74 9.61 7.37
CA LEU A 39 -3.39 9.14 7.73
C LEU A 39 -3.06 7.77 7.11
N TYR A 40 -3.47 7.55 5.85
CA TYR A 40 -3.23 6.31 5.10
C TYR A 40 -3.85 5.03 5.72
N ARG A 41 -4.90 5.18 6.54
CA ARG A 41 -5.60 4.06 7.17
C ARG A 41 -6.74 3.57 6.29
N ASP A 42 -6.75 2.27 6.01
CA ASP A 42 -7.86 1.63 5.33
C ASP A 42 -9.20 1.93 6.02
N PHE A 43 -10.24 2.08 5.21
CA PHE A 43 -11.63 2.28 5.65
C PHE A 43 -11.90 3.58 6.45
N GLU A 44 -10.92 4.47 6.62
CA GLU A 44 -11.14 5.82 7.16
C GLU A 44 -10.93 6.89 6.09
N MET A 45 -11.92 7.74 5.89
CA MET A 45 -11.81 8.89 4.99
C MET A 45 -11.17 10.09 5.72
N ASP A 46 -10.26 10.81 5.07
CA ASP A 46 -9.74 12.06 5.62
C ASP A 46 -10.90 13.07 5.79
N PRO A 47 -11.20 13.53 7.01
CA PRO A 47 -12.37 14.38 7.25
C PRO A 47 -12.21 15.80 6.68
N ASN A 48 -11.00 16.24 6.34
CA ASN A 48 -10.70 17.58 5.86
C ASN A 48 -10.65 17.65 4.33
N THR A 49 -10.01 16.67 3.69
CA THR A 49 -9.79 16.65 2.23
C THR A 49 -10.77 15.74 1.50
N PHE A 50 -11.17 14.63 2.13
CA PHE A 50 -12.01 13.60 1.54
C PHE A 50 -13.22 13.24 2.41
N SER A 51 -13.86 14.24 3.05
CA SER A 51 -14.97 14.01 3.97
C SER A 51 -16.09 13.14 3.36
N VAL A 52 -16.69 12.26 4.18
CA VAL A 52 -17.81 11.40 3.76
C VAL A 52 -18.98 12.19 3.20
N ALA A 53 -19.27 13.36 3.78
CA ALA A 53 -20.39 14.20 3.37
C ALA A 53 -20.23 14.73 1.93
N GLU A 54 -19.03 15.20 1.56
CA GLU A 54 -18.74 15.63 0.19
C GLU A 54 -18.57 14.45 -0.76
N GLY A 55 -17.98 13.34 -0.29
CA GLY A 55 -17.86 12.10 -1.06
C GLY A 55 -19.22 11.57 -1.52
N LYS A 56 -20.23 11.54 -0.64
CA LYS A 56 -21.60 11.16 -1.01
C LYS A 56 -22.19 12.05 -2.11
N LYS A 57 -21.89 13.35 -2.11
CA LYS A 57 -22.36 14.27 -3.17
C LYS A 57 -21.62 14.03 -4.48
N PHE A 58 -20.30 13.83 -4.42
CA PHE A 58 -19.47 13.51 -5.59
C PHE A 58 -19.94 12.22 -6.26
N LEU A 59 -20.05 11.13 -5.48
CA LEU A 59 -20.47 9.83 -5.99
C LEU A 59 -21.89 9.84 -6.54
N SER A 60 -22.81 10.57 -5.89
CA SER A 60 -24.17 10.75 -6.41
C SER A 60 -24.18 11.35 -7.82
N ARG A 61 -23.33 12.37 -8.10
CA ARG A 61 -23.19 12.94 -9.45
C ARG A 61 -22.50 11.98 -10.41
N LEU A 62 -21.43 11.32 -9.96
CA LEU A 62 -20.67 10.37 -10.76
C LEU A 62 -21.57 9.22 -11.25
N HIS A 63 -22.34 8.61 -10.35
CA HIS A 63 -23.28 7.52 -10.65
C HIS A 63 -24.45 8.00 -11.51
N ALA A 64 -24.96 9.23 -11.32
CA ALA A 64 -26.00 9.80 -12.18
C ALA A 64 -25.54 9.97 -13.64
N ASN A 65 -24.23 10.11 -13.86
CA ASN A 65 -23.60 10.17 -15.18
C ASN A 65 -23.21 8.79 -15.72
N GLY A 66 -23.52 7.69 -15.01
CA GLY A 66 -23.15 6.33 -15.41
C GLY A 66 -21.67 6.00 -15.22
N GLN A 67 -20.93 6.81 -14.47
CA GLN A 67 -19.51 6.61 -14.17
C GLN A 67 -19.34 5.89 -12.83
N HIS A 68 -18.15 5.35 -12.58
CA HIS A 68 -17.85 4.46 -11.46
C HIS A 68 -16.63 4.92 -10.65
N TYR A 69 -16.61 4.62 -9.35
CA TYR A 69 -15.55 5.00 -8.41
C TYR A 69 -14.78 3.78 -7.89
N ILE A 70 -13.45 3.79 -8.04
CA ILE A 70 -12.57 2.69 -7.64
C ILE A 70 -11.48 3.20 -6.67
N PRO A 71 -11.65 3.05 -5.36
CA PRO A 71 -10.59 3.38 -4.39
C PRO A 71 -9.57 2.24 -4.23
N ILE A 72 -8.34 2.60 -3.88
CA ILE A 72 -7.33 1.67 -3.37
C ILE A 72 -7.68 1.18 -1.96
N VAL A 73 -7.28 -0.03 -1.61
CA VAL A 73 -7.24 -0.57 -0.25
C VAL A 73 -5.93 -1.34 -0.13
N ASP A 74 -5.18 -1.07 0.93
CA ASP A 74 -3.90 -1.72 1.15
C ASP A 74 -4.05 -3.07 1.86
N SER A 75 -2.96 -3.84 1.83
CA SER A 75 -2.92 -5.18 2.43
C SER A 75 -2.60 -5.18 3.92
N ALA A 76 -2.20 -4.03 4.48
CA ALA A 76 -1.68 -3.91 5.83
C ALA A 76 -2.55 -2.97 6.67
N ILE A 77 -2.95 -3.42 7.86
CA ILE A 77 -3.83 -2.67 8.76
C ILE A 77 -2.97 -1.89 9.76
N TYR A 78 -3.25 -0.59 9.89
CA TYR A 78 -2.59 0.27 10.89
C TYR A 78 -2.69 -0.31 12.31
N HIS A 79 -1.57 -0.35 13.02
CA HIS A 79 -1.52 -0.77 14.42
C HIS A 79 -1.52 0.47 15.33
N PRO A 80 -2.62 0.79 16.02
CA PRO A 80 -2.74 2.02 16.79
C PRO A 80 -1.86 2.00 18.04
N ASN A 81 -1.43 3.19 18.47
CA ASN A 81 -0.71 3.38 19.72
C ASN A 81 -1.66 3.09 20.92
N PRO A 82 -1.42 2.02 21.69
CA PRO A 82 -2.32 1.64 22.77
C PRO A 82 -2.34 2.64 23.94
N ALA A 83 -1.34 3.54 24.03
CA ALA A 83 -1.27 4.58 25.04
C ALA A 83 -2.00 5.88 24.61
N ASN A 84 -2.46 5.98 23.36
CA ASN A 84 -3.12 7.16 22.84
C ASN A 84 -4.57 6.88 22.44
N ALA A 85 -5.52 7.29 23.29
CA ALA A 85 -6.95 7.09 23.03
C ALA A 85 -7.46 7.80 21.76
N THR A 86 -6.82 8.89 21.31
CA THR A 86 -7.22 9.57 20.07
C THR A 86 -6.69 8.87 18.82
N ASP A 87 -5.82 7.88 18.99
CA ASP A 87 -5.26 7.06 17.92
C ASP A 87 -6.04 5.75 17.69
N ALA A 88 -7.10 5.52 18.47
CA ALA A 88 -7.93 4.33 18.35
C ALA A 88 -8.40 4.10 16.91
N TYR A 89 -8.39 2.84 16.49
CA TYR A 89 -8.68 2.45 15.12
C TYR A 89 -9.50 1.16 15.10
N GLY A 90 -10.80 1.32 14.84
CA GLY A 90 -11.77 0.24 15.03
C GLY A 90 -11.55 -0.97 14.13
N THR A 91 -10.99 -0.78 12.93
CA THR A 91 -10.64 -1.88 12.01
C THR A 91 -9.61 -2.82 12.64
N TYR A 92 -8.55 -2.24 13.24
CA TYR A 92 -7.57 -3.01 14.00
C TYR A 92 -8.21 -3.71 15.19
N ASP A 93 -9.01 -2.99 15.98
CA ASP A 93 -9.61 -3.54 17.21
C ASP A 93 -10.48 -4.77 16.90
N ARG A 94 -11.33 -4.69 15.86
CA ARG A 94 -12.19 -5.80 15.43
C ARG A 94 -11.39 -6.97 14.87
N GLY A 95 -10.35 -6.70 14.09
CA GLY A 95 -9.48 -7.74 13.56
C GLY A 95 -8.69 -8.45 14.66
N ASN A 96 -8.11 -7.68 15.58
CA ASN A 96 -7.30 -8.20 16.67
C ASN A 96 -8.15 -9.07 17.63
N ALA A 97 -9.36 -8.62 17.95
CA ALA A 97 -10.32 -9.41 18.73
C ALA A 97 -10.73 -10.73 18.05
N SER A 98 -10.65 -10.80 16.72
CA SER A 98 -11.02 -11.96 15.91
C SER A 98 -9.83 -12.89 15.61
N GLY A 99 -8.62 -12.52 16.02
CA GLY A 99 -7.41 -13.33 15.80
C GLY A 99 -7.06 -13.50 14.32
N VAL A 100 -7.22 -12.43 13.51
CA VAL A 100 -7.04 -12.48 12.06
C VAL A 100 -5.67 -11.99 11.59
N PHE A 101 -4.71 -11.74 12.47
CA PHE A 101 -3.41 -11.18 12.09
C PHE A 101 -2.27 -12.19 12.24
N LEU A 102 -1.27 -12.08 11.36
CA LEU A 102 -0.04 -12.87 11.40
C LEU A 102 0.70 -12.73 12.74
N LYS A 103 1.48 -13.75 13.09
CA LYS A 103 2.26 -13.82 14.32
C LYS A 103 3.75 -14.02 14.04
N ASN A 104 4.57 -13.71 15.04
CA ASN A 104 5.96 -14.14 15.11
C ASN A 104 6.04 -15.60 15.61
N PRO A 105 7.20 -16.27 15.46
CA PRO A 105 7.40 -17.63 15.95
C PRO A 105 7.16 -17.84 17.45
N ASP A 106 7.31 -16.78 18.25
CA ASP A 106 7.05 -16.79 19.70
C ASP A 106 5.57 -16.60 20.06
N GLY A 107 4.70 -16.45 19.04
CA GLY A 107 3.27 -16.22 19.18
C GLY A 107 2.86 -14.77 19.41
N SER A 108 3.80 -13.83 19.51
CA SER A 108 3.51 -12.39 19.51
C SER A 108 2.97 -11.94 18.14
N GLN A 109 2.27 -10.81 18.09
CA GLN A 109 1.74 -10.28 16.83
C GLN A 109 2.88 -9.83 15.90
N TYR A 110 2.81 -10.21 14.63
CA TYR A 110 3.79 -9.76 13.64
C TYR A 110 3.54 -8.29 13.30
N ILE A 111 4.49 -7.43 13.62
CA ILE A 111 4.44 -5.99 13.30
C ILE A 111 5.35 -5.71 12.12
N GLY A 112 4.82 -5.08 11.07
CA GLY A 112 5.57 -4.50 9.95
C GLY A 112 5.40 -2.98 9.88
N SER A 113 5.79 -2.40 8.76
CA SER A 113 5.61 -0.97 8.48
C SER A 113 5.18 -0.76 7.02
N VAL A 114 4.17 0.07 6.77
CA VAL A 114 3.73 0.50 5.43
C VAL A 114 3.30 1.98 5.51
N TRP A 115 2.40 2.47 4.66
CA TRP A 115 2.00 3.86 4.57
C TRP A 115 1.52 4.49 5.88
N PRO A 116 0.66 3.85 6.70
CA PRO A 116 0.17 4.47 7.93
C PRO A 116 1.16 4.35 9.11
N GLY A 117 2.37 3.84 8.89
CA GLY A 117 3.35 3.55 9.94
C GLY A 117 3.38 2.08 10.33
N TYR A 118 3.45 1.76 11.63
CA TYR A 118 3.43 0.36 12.05
C TYR A 118 2.09 -0.31 11.73
N THR A 119 2.17 -1.52 11.19
CA THR A 119 1.03 -2.26 10.66
C THR A 119 1.06 -3.73 11.07
N VAL A 120 -0.10 -4.36 10.98
CA VAL A 120 -0.30 -5.80 11.06
C VAL A 120 -0.87 -6.31 9.74
N PHE A 121 -0.70 -7.60 9.47
CA PHE A 121 -1.09 -8.20 8.19
C PHE A 121 -2.16 -9.27 8.43
N PRO A 122 -3.29 -9.23 7.69
CA PRO A 122 -4.29 -10.28 7.76
C PRO A 122 -3.71 -11.66 7.45
N ASP A 123 -4.00 -12.63 8.30
CA ASP A 123 -3.69 -14.03 8.12
C ASP A 123 -4.87 -14.71 7.41
N TRP A 124 -4.76 -14.94 6.11
CA TRP A 124 -5.83 -15.57 5.34
C TRP A 124 -6.04 -17.07 5.63
N HIS A 125 -5.21 -17.68 6.49
CA HIS A 125 -5.40 -19.05 6.96
C HIS A 125 -6.33 -19.12 8.18
N SER A 126 -6.57 -17.99 8.86
CA SER A 126 -7.55 -17.92 9.92
C SER A 126 -8.97 -17.94 9.34
N ASN A 127 -9.82 -18.82 9.89
CA ASN A 127 -11.23 -18.95 9.49
C ASN A 127 -12.03 -17.65 9.69
N ASN A 128 -11.51 -16.71 10.49
CA ASN A 128 -12.18 -15.44 10.79
C ASN A 128 -11.79 -14.31 9.83
N SER A 129 -10.73 -14.47 9.03
CA SER A 129 -10.16 -13.37 8.23
C SER A 129 -11.06 -12.94 7.08
N VAL A 130 -11.61 -13.89 6.33
CA VAL A 130 -12.55 -13.57 5.24
C VAL A 130 -13.84 -12.93 5.78
N PRO A 131 -14.52 -13.50 6.81
CA PRO A 131 -15.67 -12.83 7.44
C PRO A 131 -15.37 -11.41 7.93
N TRP A 132 -14.25 -11.22 8.64
CA TRP A 132 -13.84 -9.91 9.11
C TRP A 132 -13.65 -8.93 7.94
N TRP A 133 -12.92 -9.31 6.89
CA TRP A 133 -12.69 -8.47 5.71
C TRP A 133 -13.99 -8.08 4.99
N VAL A 134 -14.92 -9.04 4.87
CA VAL A 134 -16.26 -8.80 4.31
C VAL A 134 -17.02 -7.78 5.13
N ASP A 135 -16.97 -7.88 6.46
CA ASP A 135 -17.65 -6.96 7.37
C ASP A 135 -17.04 -5.55 7.35
N GLU A 136 -15.71 -5.43 7.26
CA GLU A 136 -15.01 -4.14 7.12
C GLU A 136 -15.42 -3.44 5.82
N MET A 137 -15.30 -4.11 4.67
CA MET A 137 -15.68 -3.54 3.37
C MET A 137 -17.17 -3.20 3.31
N SER A 138 -18.04 -4.07 3.85
CA SER A 138 -19.49 -3.83 3.87
C SER A 138 -19.88 -2.68 4.78
N SER A 139 -19.12 -2.45 5.86
CA SER A 139 -19.32 -1.31 6.75
C SER A 139 -18.85 -0.02 6.09
N TRP A 140 -17.67 -0.02 5.48
CA TRP A 140 -17.13 1.13 4.76
C TRP A 140 -18.00 1.55 3.56
N TYR A 141 -18.58 0.58 2.84
CA TYR A 141 -19.49 0.86 1.72
C TYR A 141 -20.73 1.70 2.10
N LYS A 142 -21.16 1.68 3.37
CA LYS A 142 -22.27 2.51 3.88
C LYS A 142 -21.92 4.00 3.89
N ASP A 143 -20.64 4.31 4.00
CA ASP A 143 -20.14 5.67 3.96
C ASP A 143 -19.73 6.08 2.55
N ILE A 144 -19.07 5.19 1.80
CA ILE A 144 -18.53 5.45 0.47
C ILE A 144 -19.02 4.38 -0.51
N ASN A 145 -19.92 4.76 -1.41
CA ASN A 145 -20.49 3.85 -2.41
C ASN A 145 -19.52 3.65 -3.59
N PHE A 146 -18.43 2.92 -3.38
CA PHE A 146 -17.50 2.50 -4.43
C PHE A 146 -18.12 1.44 -5.36
N ASP A 147 -17.52 1.19 -6.52
CA ASP A 147 -18.04 0.26 -7.55
C ASP A 147 -17.11 -0.92 -7.83
N GLY A 148 -15.90 -0.87 -7.26
CA GLY A 148 -14.87 -1.90 -7.34
C GLY A 148 -13.71 -1.50 -6.44
N ILE A 149 -12.71 -2.37 -6.33
CA ILE A 149 -11.59 -2.17 -5.41
C ILE A 149 -10.26 -2.39 -6.13
N TRP A 150 -9.32 -1.52 -5.84
CA TRP A 150 -7.91 -1.72 -6.15
C TRP A 150 -7.20 -2.25 -4.91
N ILE A 151 -6.73 -3.49 -4.93
CA ILE A 151 -5.91 -4.06 -3.85
C ILE A 151 -4.44 -3.87 -4.21
N ASP A 152 -3.75 -3.05 -3.42
CA ASP A 152 -2.31 -2.87 -3.53
C ASP A 152 -1.60 -3.45 -2.32
N MET A 153 -0.28 -3.34 -2.24
CA MET A 153 0.39 -3.72 -0.98
C MET A 153 0.75 -5.21 -0.88
N SER A 154 0.33 -6.03 -1.86
CA SER A 154 -0.16 -7.40 -1.60
C SER A 154 0.82 -8.54 -1.83
N GLU A 155 2.12 -8.26 -2.01
CA GLU A 155 3.17 -9.28 -2.12
C GLU A 155 3.25 -10.27 -0.93
N VAL A 156 3.24 -9.91 0.36
CA VAL A 156 2.86 -8.64 1.00
C VAL A 156 4.05 -7.74 1.39
N SER A 157 3.98 -6.48 0.98
CA SER A 157 5.06 -5.50 1.14
C SER A 157 5.24 -5.06 2.59
N SER A 158 6.49 -4.89 3.01
CA SER A 158 6.83 -4.25 4.29
C SER A 158 8.07 -3.38 4.20
N PHE A 159 8.06 -2.22 4.84
CA PHE A 159 9.22 -1.31 4.92
C PHE A 159 10.24 -1.74 5.99
N CYS A 160 9.91 -2.72 6.84
CA CYS A 160 10.85 -3.35 7.75
C CYS A 160 11.50 -4.57 7.09
N VAL A 161 12.78 -4.82 7.40
CA VAL A 161 13.41 -6.11 7.12
C VAL A 161 13.16 -7.01 8.33
N GLY A 162 12.26 -7.98 8.17
CA GLY A 162 11.72 -8.76 9.28
C GLY A 162 10.59 -8.04 10.03
N SER A 163 10.23 -8.54 11.21
CA SER A 163 9.27 -7.83 12.06
C SER A 163 9.92 -6.60 12.71
N CYS A 164 9.22 -5.46 12.71
CA CYS A 164 9.65 -4.26 13.43
C CYS A 164 9.57 -4.41 14.97
N GLY A 165 8.93 -5.47 15.46
CA GLY A 165 8.64 -5.67 16.88
C GLY A 165 7.60 -4.68 17.44
N SER A 166 7.24 -4.86 18.72
CA SER A 166 6.23 -4.04 19.39
C SER A 166 6.80 -2.89 20.21
N GLU A 167 8.13 -2.73 20.30
CA GLU A 167 8.76 -1.74 21.19
C GLU A 167 8.48 -0.29 20.73
N ASN A 168 8.38 -0.07 19.43
CA ASN A 168 8.23 1.26 18.85
C ASN A 168 6.78 1.65 18.52
N VAL A 169 5.79 0.82 18.83
CA VAL A 169 4.38 1.11 18.49
C VAL A 169 3.83 2.34 19.22
N THR A 170 4.50 2.81 20.27
CA THR A 170 4.17 4.06 20.95
C THR A 170 4.55 5.31 20.15
N LEU A 171 5.34 5.17 19.09
CA LEU A 171 5.67 6.26 18.16
C LEU A 171 4.55 6.53 17.16
N ASN A 172 3.60 5.61 17.00
CA ASN A 172 2.52 5.75 16.02
C ASN A 172 1.53 6.90 16.38
N PRO A 173 0.98 7.60 15.37
CA PRO A 173 1.24 7.45 13.94
C PRO A 173 2.62 7.97 13.52
N VAL A 174 3.34 7.20 12.69
CA VAL A 174 4.63 7.60 12.12
C VAL A 174 4.54 7.79 10.61
N HIS A 175 5.35 8.72 10.10
CA HIS A 175 5.55 8.90 8.66
C HIS A 175 6.38 7.74 8.08
N PRO A 176 6.17 7.34 6.81
CA PRO A 176 7.07 6.43 6.12
C PRO A 176 8.55 6.84 6.22
N PRO A 177 9.51 5.89 6.19
CA PRO A 177 10.93 6.18 6.40
C PRO A 177 11.62 6.89 5.23
N PHE A 178 10.85 7.35 4.24
CA PHE A 178 11.31 8.05 3.04
C PHE A 178 10.40 9.25 2.77
N GLN A 179 10.93 10.26 2.07
CA GLN A 179 10.16 11.47 1.73
C GLN A 179 9.10 11.15 0.67
N LEU A 180 7.89 11.66 0.88
CA LEU A 180 6.82 11.55 -0.10
C LEU A 180 6.90 12.70 -1.12
N PRO A 181 6.44 12.49 -2.36
CA PRO A 181 6.29 13.57 -3.34
C PRO A 181 5.47 14.73 -2.79
N GLY A 182 6.01 15.96 -2.88
CA GLY A 182 5.34 17.17 -2.42
C GLY A 182 5.68 17.61 -0.99
N GLU A 183 6.41 16.79 -0.22
CA GLU A 183 6.86 17.18 1.11
C GLU A 183 7.95 18.27 1.08
N PRO A 184 8.14 19.04 2.16
CA PRO A 184 9.27 19.95 2.27
C PRO A 184 10.61 19.23 2.00
N GLY A 185 11.29 19.62 0.93
CA GLY A 185 12.54 18.99 0.48
C GLY A 185 12.38 17.93 -0.61
N ASN A 186 11.15 17.54 -0.95
CA ASN A 186 10.81 16.63 -2.05
C ASN A 186 9.64 17.14 -2.91
N VAL A 187 9.59 18.45 -3.18
CA VAL A 187 8.56 19.04 -4.04
C VAL A 187 8.75 18.53 -5.47
N GLN A 188 7.68 18.03 -6.09
CA GLN A 188 7.69 17.63 -7.50
C GLN A 188 7.52 18.85 -8.39
N TYR A 189 8.55 19.12 -9.19
CA TYR A 189 8.60 20.17 -10.18
C TYR A 189 8.47 19.62 -11.60
N ASP A 190 8.49 18.30 -11.78
CA ASP A 190 8.54 17.70 -13.11
C ASP A 190 7.14 17.61 -13.76
N TYR A 191 7.09 17.85 -15.06
CA TYR A 191 5.91 17.58 -15.88
C TYR A 191 6.01 16.18 -16.50
N PRO A 192 4.86 15.54 -16.82
CA PRO A 192 4.86 14.28 -17.55
C PRO A 192 5.66 14.37 -18.85
N GLU A 193 6.33 13.27 -19.19
CA GLU A 193 7.06 13.15 -20.46
C GLU A 193 6.13 13.48 -21.64
N GLY A 194 6.56 14.38 -22.53
CA GLY A 194 5.78 14.79 -23.70
C GLY A 194 4.81 15.95 -23.48
N PHE A 195 4.68 16.51 -22.27
CA PHE A 195 3.95 17.78 -22.08
C PHE A 195 4.79 18.94 -22.63
N ASN A 196 4.40 19.47 -23.78
CA ASN A 196 5.15 20.52 -24.45
C ASN A 196 5.06 21.82 -23.61
N LEU A 197 6.21 22.30 -23.14
CA LEU A 197 6.34 23.48 -22.27
C LEU A 197 5.96 24.74 -23.06
N THR A 198 4.67 25.05 -23.11
CA THR A 198 4.14 26.21 -23.86
C THR A 198 4.47 27.55 -23.20
N ASN A 199 4.92 27.55 -21.94
CA ASN A 199 5.26 28.75 -21.17
C ASN A 199 6.72 28.72 -20.69
N ALA A 200 7.64 29.26 -21.49
CA ALA A 200 9.09 29.21 -21.25
C ALA A 200 9.54 29.82 -19.91
N THR A 201 8.79 30.80 -19.39
CA THR A 201 9.13 31.48 -18.12
C THR A 201 8.82 30.60 -16.91
N GLU A 202 7.67 29.93 -16.92
CA GLU A 202 7.24 29.02 -15.85
C GLU A 202 8.13 27.77 -15.82
N ALA A 203 8.47 27.25 -17.00
CA ALA A 203 9.44 26.16 -17.17
C ALA A 203 10.83 26.49 -16.61
N ALA A 204 11.33 27.71 -16.82
CA ALA A 204 12.62 28.15 -16.31
C ALA A 204 12.60 28.29 -14.77
N THR A 205 11.52 28.84 -14.21
CA THR A 205 11.35 28.94 -12.76
C THR A 205 11.30 27.55 -12.12
N ILE A 206 10.51 26.63 -12.68
CA ILE A 206 10.37 25.26 -12.21
C ILE A 206 11.69 24.48 -12.32
N SER A 207 12.41 24.60 -13.44
CA SER A 207 13.74 24.00 -13.61
C SER A 207 14.76 24.54 -12.59
N SER A 208 14.67 25.85 -12.27
CA SER A 208 15.52 26.45 -11.24
C SER A 208 15.19 25.96 -9.83
N LEU A 209 13.91 25.76 -9.51
CA LEU A 209 13.48 25.22 -8.21
C LEU A 209 13.87 23.75 -8.06
N SER A 210 13.69 22.94 -9.12
CA SER A 210 14.13 21.54 -9.16
C SER A 210 15.64 21.41 -8.93
N SER A 211 16.45 22.23 -9.63
CA SER A 211 17.91 22.23 -9.45
C SER A 211 18.37 22.74 -8.08
N LEU A 212 17.68 23.73 -7.51
CA LEU A 212 17.93 24.19 -6.13
C LEU A 212 17.60 23.10 -5.10
N GLN A 213 16.48 22.40 -5.25
CA GLN A 213 16.12 21.28 -4.38
C GLN A 213 17.15 20.15 -4.49
N ALA A 214 17.54 19.76 -5.70
CA ALA A 214 18.58 18.75 -5.91
C ALA A 214 19.93 19.15 -5.26
N ALA A 215 20.30 20.43 -5.33
CA ALA A 215 21.50 20.94 -4.68
C ALA A 215 21.39 20.90 -3.15
N LEU A 216 20.24 21.27 -2.57
CA LEU A 216 19.99 21.21 -1.13
C LEU A 216 20.02 19.77 -0.61
N THR A 217 19.40 18.82 -1.32
CA THR A 217 19.44 17.40 -0.98
C THR A 217 20.87 16.86 -1.02
N ALA A 218 21.64 17.17 -2.06
CA ALA A 218 23.04 16.79 -2.17
C ALA A 218 23.89 17.35 -1.01
N THR A 219 23.62 18.59 -0.58
CA THR A 219 24.32 19.24 0.54
C THR A 219 23.92 18.65 1.89
N ALA A 220 22.67 18.24 2.07
CA ALA A 220 22.18 17.56 3.28
C ALA A 220 22.77 16.14 3.44
N THR A 221 22.99 15.39 2.33
CA THR A 221 23.72 14.11 2.37
C THR A 221 25.21 14.27 2.70
N SER A 222 25.80 15.44 2.42
CA SER A 222 27.22 15.69 2.68
C SER A 222 27.57 15.96 4.16
N SER A 223 26.58 16.21 5.02
CA SER A 223 26.78 16.37 6.47
C SER A 223 26.66 15.06 7.27
N THR A 224 26.36 13.93 6.61
CA THR A 224 26.25 12.60 7.24
C THR A 224 27.12 11.51 6.60
N GLN A 225 27.91 11.81 5.57
CA GLN A 225 28.83 10.83 4.98
C GLN A 225 30.28 11.31 5.01
N SER A 226 31.10 10.56 5.75
CA SER A 226 32.55 10.61 5.62
C SER A 226 32.94 10.26 4.19
N ALA A 227 33.89 11.03 3.64
CA ALA A 227 34.31 11.02 2.24
C ALA A 227 34.50 9.62 1.64
N ALA A 228 33.73 9.29 0.60
CA ALA A 228 33.99 8.16 -0.28
C ALA A 228 34.91 8.60 -1.43
N THR A 229 36.07 7.95 -1.52
CA THR A 229 37.05 8.06 -2.62
C THR A 229 36.51 7.32 -3.86
N PRO A 230 36.83 7.72 -5.10
CA PRO A 230 36.22 7.13 -6.27
C PRO A 230 36.72 5.70 -6.44
N THR A 231 35.81 4.72 -6.32
CA THR A 231 36.17 3.31 -6.42
C THR A 231 35.84 2.80 -7.82
N SER A 232 36.85 2.22 -8.44
CA SER A 232 36.80 1.45 -9.67
C SER A 232 35.64 0.46 -9.69
N SER A 233 35.03 0.27 -10.86
CA SER A 233 34.05 -0.76 -11.18
C SER A 233 34.53 -2.15 -10.75
N SER A 234 34.19 -2.54 -9.54
CA SER A 234 34.26 -3.92 -9.05
C SER A 234 32.90 -4.56 -9.36
N THR A 235 32.92 -5.69 -10.07
CA THR A 235 31.80 -6.63 -10.08
C THR A 235 31.58 -7.08 -8.64
N SER A 236 30.68 -6.43 -7.91
CA SER A 236 30.25 -6.89 -6.60
C SER A 236 29.43 -8.15 -6.81
N SER A 237 29.96 -9.29 -6.41
CA SER A 237 29.11 -10.47 -6.20
C SER A 237 28.19 -10.13 -5.03
N THR A 238 26.89 -10.05 -5.26
CA THR A 238 25.89 -9.95 -4.18
C THR A 238 26.09 -11.15 -3.25
N SER A 239 26.55 -10.91 -2.02
CA SER A 239 26.72 -11.96 -1.03
C SER A 239 25.40 -12.12 -0.27
N TYR A 240 24.70 -13.22 -0.50
CA TYR A 240 23.48 -13.55 0.23
C TYR A 240 23.77 -14.25 1.55
N LEU A 241 22.97 -13.97 2.58
CA LEU A 241 23.02 -14.71 3.84
C LEU A 241 22.41 -16.10 3.62
N ARG A 242 23.20 -17.15 3.87
CA ARG A 242 22.77 -18.55 3.74
C ARG A 242 23.31 -19.41 4.86
N THR A 243 22.55 -20.44 5.23
CA THR A 243 22.99 -21.45 6.20
C THR A 243 23.65 -22.65 5.53
N SER A 244 24.47 -23.38 6.29
CA SER A 244 24.90 -24.72 5.89
C SER A 244 23.78 -25.72 6.16
N PRO A 245 23.41 -26.59 5.19
CA PRO A 245 22.40 -27.62 5.40
C PRO A 245 22.74 -28.47 6.64
N THR A 246 21.90 -28.39 7.67
CA THR A 246 22.07 -29.14 8.92
C THR A 246 20.84 -30.05 9.10
N PRO A 247 21.01 -31.38 9.17
CA PRO A 247 19.88 -32.30 9.30
C PRO A 247 18.97 -31.94 10.49
N GLY A 248 17.67 -31.84 10.23
CA GLY A 248 16.66 -31.50 11.25
C GLY A 248 16.56 -30.01 11.61
N VAL A 249 17.35 -29.14 10.99
CA VAL A 249 17.28 -27.68 11.21
C VAL A 249 16.69 -27.01 9.97
N ARG A 250 15.58 -26.28 10.16
CA ARG A 250 14.98 -25.43 9.13
C ARG A 250 15.24 -23.97 9.46
N ASN A 251 16.11 -23.31 8.69
CA ASN A 251 16.27 -21.86 8.75
C ASN A 251 15.61 -21.24 7.52
N VAL A 252 14.39 -20.74 7.70
CA VAL A 252 13.59 -20.15 6.61
C VAL A 252 14.04 -18.74 6.23
N ASN A 253 14.64 -18.00 7.16
CA ASN A 253 15.14 -16.65 6.88
C ASN A 253 16.40 -16.68 6.01
N TYR A 254 17.25 -17.71 6.20
CA TYR A 254 18.51 -17.88 5.47
C TYR A 254 18.62 -19.30 4.90
N PRO A 255 17.83 -19.63 3.86
CA PRO A 255 17.83 -20.97 3.30
C PRO A 255 19.20 -21.33 2.71
N PRO A 256 19.57 -22.62 2.68
CA PRO A 256 20.86 -23.05 2.14
C PRO A 256 21.00 -22.80 0.63
N TYR A 257 19.88 -22.77 -0.09
CA TYR A 257 19.78 -22.34 -1.47
C TYR A 257 19.03 -21.01 -1.52
N VAL A 258 19.71 -19.98 -1.99
CA VAL A 258 19.13 -18.64 -2.14
C VAL A 258 18.76 -18.44 -3.60
N ILE A 259 17.49 -18.11 -3.85
CA ILE A 259 17.02 -17.74 -5.18
C ILE A 259 17.62 -16.39 -5.58
N ASN A 260 17.62 -16.09 -6.88
CA ASN A 260 18.08 -14.78 -7.37
C ASN A 260 17.01 -13.68 -7.14
N ASN A 261 16.67 -13.44 -5.87
CA ASN A 261 15.74 -12.40 -5.45
C ASN A 261 16.43 -11.04 -5.62
N VAL A 262 16.12 -10.33 -6.71
CA VAL A 262 16.81 -9.10 -7.15
C VAL A 262 16.94 -8.05 -6.04
N GLN A 263 16.04 -8.06 -5.06
CA GLN A 263 16.01 -7.12 -3.94
C GLN A 263 16.82 -7.55 -2.70
N GLY A 264 17.43 -8.74 -2.69
CA GLY A 264 18.27 -9.23 -1.58
C GLY A 264 17.67 -10.46 -0.88
N ASP A 265 17.87 -10.54 0.43
CA ASP A 265 17.34 -11.65 1.25
C ASP A 265 15.79 -11.68 1.22
N LEU A 266 15.19 -12.83 1.53
CA LEU A 266 13.74 -13.06 1.36
C LEU A 266 12.84 -12.11 2.17
N ALA A 267 13.32 -11.59 3.30
CA ALA A 267 12.58 -10.67 4.16
C ALA A 267 12.71 -9.19 3.73
N VAL A 268 13.51 -8.89 2.69
CA VAL A 268 13.70 -7.51 2.24
C VAL A 268 12.47 -7.07 1.45
N HIS A 269 11.87 -5.96 1.87
CA HIS A 269 10.65 -5.38 1.28
C HIS A 269 9.38 -6.24 1.41
N ALA A 270 9.36 -7.24 2.31
CA ALA A 270 8.24 -8.17 2.47
C ALA A 270 8.05 -8.61 3.92
N VAL A 271 6.91 -9.25 4.22
CA VAL A 271 6.74 -10.01 5.47
C VAL A 271 7.79 -11.13 5.53
N SER A 272 8.37 -11.32 6.73
CA SER A 272 9.47 -12.24 6.97
C SER A 272 9.06 -13.70 6.73
N PRO A 273 9.93 -14.55 6.18
CA PRO A 273 9.60 -15.95 5.95
C PRO A 273 9.25 -16.76 7.22
N ASN A 274 9.72 -16.32 8.39
CA ASN A 274 9.37 -16.95 9.67
C ASN A 274 8.09 -16.38 10.31
N ALA A 275 7.39 -15.44 9.67
CA ALA A 275 6.04 -15.09 10.11
C ALA A 275 5.18 -16.35 10.10
N THR A 276 4.33 -16.50 11.10
CA THR A 276 3.59 -17.73 11.37
C THR A 276 2.10 -17.48 11.26
N HIS A 277 1.44 -18.27 10.42
CA HIS A 277 0.00 -18.29 10.24
C HIS A 277 -0.70 -19.00 11.43
N SER A 278 -1.99 -18.77 11.59
CA SER A 278 -2.80 -19.32 12.69
C SER A 278 -2.87 -20.85 12.72
N ASP A 279 -2.65 -21.51 11.59
CA ASP A 279 -2.57 -22.97 11.44
C ASP A 279 -1.15 -23.54 11.63
N GLY A 280 -0.17 -22.67 11.93
CA GLY A 280 1.23 -23.04 12.14
C GLY A 280 2.07 -23.11 10.86
N VAL A 281 1.49 -22.82 9.69
CA VAL A 281 2.27 -22.66 8.45
C VAL A 281 3.18 -21.45 8.58
N GLU A 282 4.41 -21.56 8.09
CA GLU A 282 5.35 -20.43 8.00
C GLU A 282 5.14 -19.71 6.66
N GLU A 283 5.22 -18.38 6.67
CA GLU A 283 5.10 -17.52 5.48
C GLU A 283 6.04 -17.98 4.36
N TYR A 284 7.21 -18.53 4.69
CA TYR A 284 8.14 -19.15 3.72
C TYR A 284 7.45 -20.08 2.71
N ASP A 285 6.46 -20.85 3.15
CA ASP A 285 5.78 -21.85 2.32
C ASP A 285 4.65 -21.27 1.46
N VAL A 286 4.11 -20.11 1.84
CA VAL A 286 2.85 -19.57 1.30
C VAL A 286 2.91 -18.10 0.89
N HIS A 287 4.07 -17.44 1.00
CA HIS A 287 4.27 -16.02 0.68
C HIS A 287 3.64 -15.61 -0.65
N ASN A 288 3.91 -16.38 -1.70
CA ASN A 288 3.40 -16.12 -3.05
C ASN A 288 1.86 -16.24 -3.18
N LEU A 289 1.15 -16.66 -2.14
CA LEU A 289 -0.30 -16.80 -2.11
C LEU A 289 -1.01 -15.62 -1.43
N PHE A 290 -0.30 -14.71 -0.75
CA PHE A 290 -0.94 -13.62 -0.01
C PHE A 290 -1.87 -12.79 -0.92
N GLY A 291 -1.33 -12.28 -2.03
CA GLY A 291 -2.09 -11.51 -3.02
C GLY A 291 -3.29 -12.28 -3.58
N HIS A 292 -3.11 -13.57 -3.87
CA HIS A 292 -4.20 -14.44 -4.32
C HIS A 292 -5.33 -14.55 -3.27
N GLN A 293 -4.98 -14.66 -1.99
CA GLN A 293 -5.92 -14.82 -0.89
C GLN A 293 -6.70 -13.54 -0.58
N ILE A 294 -6.04 -12.37 -0.49
CA ILE A 294 -6.73 -11.09 -0.28
C ILE A 294 -7.65 -10.73 -1.45
N LEU A 295 -7.27 -11.05 -2.69
CA LEU A 295 -8.12 -10.83 -3.86
C LEU A 295 -9.36 -11.73 -3.83
N ASN A 296 -9.25 -12.97 -3.36
CA ASN A 296 -10.42 -13.83 -3.12
C ASN A 296 -11.30 -13.28 -1.99
N ALA A 297 -10.72 -12.86 -0.86
CA ALA A 297 -11.46 -12.27 0.25
C ALA A 297 -12.24 -11.01 -0.20
N THR A 298 -11.59 -10.15 -0.97
CA THR A 298 -12.19 -8.95 -1.57
C THR A 298 -13.31 -9.32 -2.56
N TYR A 299 -13.13 -10.38 -3.35
CA TYR A 299 -14.18 -10.90 -4.22
C TYR A 299 -15.41 -11.35 -3.44
N GLN A 300 -15.25 -12.03 -2.31
CA GLN A 300 -16.37 -12.39 -1.43
C GLN A 300 -17.06 -11.14 -0.85
N ALA A 301 -16.29 -10.14 -0.44
CA ALA A 301 -16.83 -8.88 0.08
C ALA A 301 -17.68 -8.16 -0.98
N LEU A 302 -17.19 -8.06 -2.21
CA LEU A 302 -17.92 -7.42 -3.30
C LEU A 302 -19.16 -8.21 -3.74
N LEU A 303 -19.16 -9.54 -3.65
CA LEU A 303 -20.37 -10.33 -3.85
C LEU A 303 -21.43 -10.09 -2.77
N ASN A 304 -21.00 -9.85 -1.53
CA ASN A 304 -21.89 -9.48 -0.44
C ASN A 304 -22.48 -8.07 -0.62
N ILE A 305 -21.66 -7.12 -1.07
CA ILE A 305 -22.07 -5.72 -1.29
C ILE A 305 -22.94 -5.58 -2.56
N PHE A 306 -22.62 -6.32 -3.62
CA PHE A 306 -23.32 -6.26 -4.91
C PHE A 306 -23.91 -7.61 -5.35
N PRO A 307 -24.95 -8.13 -4.67
CA PRO A 307 -25.53 -9.42 -5.03
C PRO A 307 -25.96 -9.48 -6.50
N GLY A 308 -25.48 -10.50 -7.22
CA GLY A 308 -25.83 -10.74 -8.63
C GLY A 308 -25.10 -9.84 -9.64
N LYS A 309 -24.22 -8.93 -9.21
CA LYS A 309 -23.33 -8.19 -10.11
C LYS A 309 -21.96 -8.84 -10.16
N ARG A 310 -21.24 -8.63 -11.27
CA ARG A 310 -19.84 -9.05 -11.39
C ARG A 310 -18.95 -8.06 -10.60
N PRO A 311 -18.16 -8.52 -9.62
CA PRO A 311 -17.17 -7.68 -8.95
C PRO A 311 -16.09 -7.15 -9.92
N PHE A 312 -15.61 -5.94 -9.66
CA PHE A 312 -14.42 -5.38 -10.31
C PHE A 312 -13.30 -5.25 -9.29
N ILE A 313 -12.20 -5.94 -9.52
CA ILE A 313 -11.01 -5.92 -8.65
C ILE A 313 -9.77 -5.84 -9.53
N ILE A 314 -8.85 -4.95 -9.18
CA ILE A 314 -7.50 -4.92 -9.75
C ILE A 314 -6.50 -5.15 -8.61
N GLY A 315 -5.61 -6.15 -8.77
CA GLY A 315 -4.64 -6.56 -7.76
C GLY A 315 -3.19 -6.51 -8.24
N ARG A 316 -2.26 -6.14 -7.34
CA ARG A 316 -0.83 -6.12 -7.65
C ARG A 316 -0.23 -7.52 -7.67
N SER A 317 -0.15 -8.15 -6.49
CA SER A 317 0.39 -9.49 -6.33
C SER A 317 -0.63 -10.53 -6.79
N THR A 318 -0.16 -11.51 -7.55
CA THR A 318 -1.00 -12.58 -8.10
C THR A 318 -0.28 -13.93 -8.02
N PHE A 319 -1.08 -15.01 -8.06
CA PHE A 319 -0.58 -16.36 -8.22
C PHE A 319 -1.40 -17.08 -9.30
N ALA A 320 -0.98 -18.30 -9.67
CA ALA A 320 -1.72 -19.13 -10.60
C ALA A 320 -3.19 -19.29 -10.16
N GLY A 321 -4.12 -18.86 -11.01
CA GLY A 321 -5.56 -18.91 -10.75
C GLY A 321 -6.20 -17.59 -10.28
N THR A 322 -5.43 -16.56 -9.94
CA THR A 322 -5.96 -15.25 -9.49
C THR A 322 -6.90 -14.59 -10.51
N GLY A 323 -6.69 -14.81 -11.80
CA GLY A 323 -7.56 -14.29 -12.88
C GLY A 323 -9.03 -14.77 -12.81
N LYS A 324 -9.34 -15.72 -11.91
CA LYS A 324 -10.73 -16.10 -11.58
C LYS A 324 -11.50 -14.98 -10.87
N TRP A 325 -10.81 -14.10 -10.12
CA TRP A 325 -11.44 -13.12 -9.22
C TRP A 325 -11.06 -11.67 -9.53
N ALA A 326 -9.84 -11.43 -9.99
CA ALA A 326 -9.30 -10.08 -10.15
C ALA A 326 -8.51 -9.93 -11.46
N GLY A 327 -8.49 -8.71 -11.99
CA GLY A 327 -7.53 -8.28 -12.99
C GLY A 327 -6.21 -7.82 -12.34
N HIS A 328 -5.28 -7.43 -13.20
CA HIS A 328 -3.91 -7.03 -12.83
C HIS A 328 -3.46 -5.89 -13.74
N TRP A 329 -2.49 -5.08 -13.29
CA TRP A 329 -1.82 -4.05 -14.09
C TRP A 329 -0.30 -4.22 -13.98
N GLY A 330 0.47 -3.62 -14.89
CA GLY A 330 1.91 -3.85 -15.00
C GLY A 330 2.78 -3.42 -13.82
N GLY A 331 2.21 -2.85 -12.75
CA GLY A 331 2.97 -2.27 -11.64
C GLY A 331 3.76 -1.02 -12.05
N ASP A 332 4.68 -0.64 -11.16
CA ASP A 332 5.66 0.43 -11.35
C ASP A 332 7.00 -0.11 -11.83
#